data_AF-A0A920MRC6-F1
#
_entry.id   AF-A0A920MRC6-F1
#
_cell.length_a   1.000
_cell.length_b   1.000
_cell.length_c   1.000
_cell.angle_alpha   90.00
_cell.angle_beta   90.00
_cell.angle_gamma   90.00
#
_symmetry.space_group_name_H-M   'P 1'
#
loop_
_entity.id
_entity.type
_entity.pdbx_description
1 polymer ?
#
loop_
_entity_poly.entity_id
_entity_poly.type
_entity_poly.pdbx_seq_one_letter_code
_entity_poly.pdbx_strand_id
1 'polypeptide(L)'
;MVVDKVWVTEAIKPGVVACSHHIGRWRRQQDEGNRFMTNTVDIKSLGDGKWKMSTVNGVESWQTNDPDTSRIWWRDGGVHQNITHATNPDPISGAHCWLQKVSISKPGPNEDYGDIFVDTNRSFEHFKKWNEWAKKRETHPNGLRRPLWMARPLTPQKDQFYLK
;
A
#
# COMPACT_ATOMS: atom_id res chain seq x y z
N MET A 1 -5.64 7.93 -2.93
CA MET A 1 -6.40 8.55 -1.83
C MET A 1 -7.01 7.45 -1.00
N VAL A 2 -7.02 7.63 0.31
CA VAL A 2 -7.69 6.74 1.26
C VAL A 2 -8.45 7.59 2.26
N VAL A 3 -9.65 7.16 2.64
CA VAL A 3 -10.47 7.82 3.67
C VAL A 3 -10.40 6.99 4.95
N ASP A 4 -9.73 7.52 5.97
CA ASP A 4 -9.47 6.83 7.24
C ASP A 4 -9.85 7.72 8.44
N LYS A 5 -9.87 7.12 9.63
CA LYS A 5 -10.09 7.82 10.90
C LYS A 5 -8.79 8.48 11.36
N VAL A 6 -8.94 9.63 12.00
CA VAL A 6 -7.82 10.38 12.57
C VAL A 6 -7.83 10.27 14.08
N TRP A 7 -6.67 9.95 14.65
CA TRP A 7 -6.41 10.06 16.08
C TRP A 7 -5.35 11.14 16.31
N VAL A 8 -5.72 12.21 17.03
CA VAL A 8 -4.80 13.31 17.34
C VAL A 8 -4.03 12.97 18.61
N THR A 9 -2.70 13.08 18.55
CA THR A 9 -1.81 12.74 19.66
C THR A 9 -0.54 13.58 19.62
N GLU A 10 0.03 13.87 20.80
CA GLU A 10 1.32 14.55 20.95
C GLU A 10 2.52 13.61 20.74
N ALA A 11 2.27 12.30 20.65
CA ALA A 11 3.32 11.29 20.48
C ALA A 11 3.95 11.27 19.06
N ILE A 12 3.36 11.99 18.10
CA ILE A 12 3.85 12.06 16.72
C ILE A 12 4.43 13.45 16.45
N LYS A 13 5.64 13.48 15.86
CA LYS A 13 6.33 14.72 15.50
C LYS A 13 5.44 15.59 14.57
N PRO A 14 5.34 16.91 14.80
CA PRO A 14 4.65 17.81 13.89
C PRO A 14 5.11 17.67 12.43
N GLY A 15 4.15 17.57 11.51
CA GLY A 15 4.40 17.35 10.08
C GLY A 15 4.57 15.88 9.67
N VAL A 16 4.48 14.94 10.61
CA VAL A 16 4.49 13.49 10.33
C VAL A 16 3.12 12.90 10.63
N VAL A 17 2.70 11.94 9.81
CA VAL A 17 1.49 11.14 10.04
C VAL A 17 1.90 9.68 10.05
N ALA A 18 1.38 8.94 11.03
CA ALA A 18 1.60 7.51 11.15
C ALA A 18 0.30 6.77 10.78
N CYS A 19 0.39 5.83 9.85
CA CYS A 19 -0.70 4.94 9.48
C CYS A 19 -0.15 3.50 9.42
N SER A 20 -0.83 2.58 10.09
CA SER A 20 -0.42 1.17 10.14
C SER A 20 -0.75 0.46 8.83
N HIS A 21 0.13 -0.42 8.37
CA HIS A 21 -0.09 -1.25 7.17
C HIS A 21 -0.67 -2.64 7.48
N HIS A 22 -0.89 -2.96 8.76
CA HIS A 22 -1.34 -4.30 9.20
C HIS A 22 -2.85 -4.47 9.23
N ILE A 23 -3.60 -3.39 8.99
CA ILE A 23 -5.07 -3.35 9.03
C ILE A 23 -5.59 -2.98 7.63
N GLY A 24 -6.88 -3.19 7.36
CA GLY A 24 -7.49 -2.94 6.06
C GLY A 24 -7.53 -4.18 5.18
N ARG A 25 -7.61 -5.39 5.75
CA ARG A 25 -7.86 -6.57 4.92
C ARG A 25 -9.22 -6.42 4.25
N TRP A 26 -9.28 -6.76 2.98
CA TRP A 26 -10.50 -6.66 2.20
C TRP A 26 -10.70 -7.90 1.32
N ARG A 27 -11.96 -8.14 0.96
CA ARG A 27 -12.37 -9.17 0.01
C ARG A 27 -13.55 -8.67 -0.80
N ARG A 28 -13.70 -9.15 -2.03
CA ARG A 28 -14.92 -8.90 -2.81
C ARG A 28 -16.02 -9.88 -2.40
N GLN A 29 -17.25 -9.63 -2.82
CA GLN A 29 -18.38 -10.50 -2.44
C GLN A 29 -18.20 -11.95 -2.91
N GLN A 30 -17.60 -12.14 -4.08
CA GLN A 30 -17.32 -13.45 -4.68
C GLN A 30 -16.07 -14.14 -4.12
N ASP A 31 -15.28 -13.45 -3.28
CA ASP A 31 -14.03 -14.00 -2.78
C ASP A 31 -14.29 -14.82 -1.49
N GLU A 32 -13.81 -16.06 -1.51
CA GLU A 32 -13.66 -16.89 -0.31
C GLU A 32 -12.53 -16.34 0.57
N GLY A 33 -12.69 -16.36 1.89
CA GLY A 33 -11.64 -15.89 2.79
C GLY A 33 -12.07 -15.66 4.22
N ASN A 34 -11.08 -15.30 5.05
CA ASN A 34 -11.27 -15.01 6.46
C ASN A 34 -12.23 -13.81 6.63
N ARG A 35 -13.33 -13.99 7.36
CA ARG A 35 -14.32 -12.95 7.69
C ARG A 35 -14.07 -12.25 9.04
N PHE A 36 -13.16 -12.77 9.86
CA PHE A 36 -12.85 -12.25 11.19
C PHE A 36 -12.23 -10.85 11.17
N MET A 37 -11.52 -10.44 10.12
CA MET A 37 -10.82 -9.14 10.08
C MET A 37 -10.88 -8.46 8.71
N THR A 38 -11.86 -8.81 7.89
CA THR A 38 -11.86 -8.45 6.46
C THR A 38 -13.13 -7.70 6.11
N ASN A 39 -12.98 -6.50 5.55
CA ASN A 39 -14.08 -5.75 4.99
C ASN A 39 -14.53 -6.36 3.65
N THR A 40 -15.83 -6.36 3.39
CA THR A 40 -16.37 -6.66 2.07
C THR A 40 -16.38 -5.38 1.25
N VAL A 41 -15.73 -5.39 0.09
CA VAL A 41 -15.56 -4.21 -0.77
C VAL A 41 -16.14 -4.42 -2.16
N ASP A 42 -16.57 -3.32 -2.78
CA ASP A 42 -16.89 -3.22 -4.19
C ASP A 42 -15.76 -2.45 -4.89
N ILE A 43 -15.27 -2.97 -6.00
CA ILE A 43 -14.17 -2.38 -6.77
C ILE A 43 -14.68 -2.06 -8.17
N LYS A 44 -14.68 -0.77 -8.51
CA LYS A 44 -15.16 -0.26 -9.79
C LYS A 44 -14.02 0.41 -10.56
N SER A 45 -13.89 0.04 -11.82
CA SER A 45 -13.11 0.82 -12.78
C SER A 45 -13.92 2.04 -13.18
N LEU A 46 -13.29 3.21 -13.12
CA LEU A 46 -13.84 4.48 -13.57
C LEU A 46 -13.32 4.85 -14.98
N GLY A 47 -12.62 3.92 -15.64
CA GLY A 47 -11.92 4.15 -16.90
C GLY A 47 -10.56 4.84 -16.71
N ASP A 48 -9.74 4.80 -17.76
CA ASP A 48 -8.46 5.54 -17.82
C ASP A 48 -7.53 5.28 -16.62
N GLY A 49 -7.39 4.01 -16.22
CA GLY A 49 -6.54 3.60 -15.10
C GLY A 49 -7.04 4.02 -13.70
N LYS A 50 -8.23 4.61 -13.59
CA LYS A 50 -8.82 5.05 -12.32
C LYS A 50 -9.71 3.96 -11.74
N TRP A 51 -9.54 3.72 -10.44
CA TRP A 51 -10.26 2.71 -9.69
C TRP A 51 -10.77 3.30 -8.39
N LYS A 52 -12.02 3.00 -8.06
CA LYS A 52 -12.60 3.26 -6.74
C LYS A 52 -12.91 1.93 -6.07
N MET A 53 -12.47 1.78 -4.83
CA MET A 53 -12.85 0.71 -3.93
C MET A 53 -13.68 1.33 -2.81
N SER A 54 -14.87 0.80 -2.58
CA SER A 54 -15.77 1.23 -1.51
C SER A 54 -16.07 0.08 -0.57
N THR A 55 -16.10 0.38 0.72
CA THR A 55 -16.49 -0.61 1.73
C THR A 55 -18.01 -0.79 1.68
N VAL A 56 -18.45 -2.03 1.40
CA VAL A 56 -19.87 -2.39 1.35
C VAL A 56 -20.35 -2.82 2.73
N ASN A 57 -19.61 -3.73 3.36
CA ASN A 57 -19.90 -4.23 4.70
C ASN A 57 -18.59 -4.33 5.49
N GLY A 58 -18.63 -3.88 6.75
CA GLY A 58 -17.53 -4.05 7.69
C GLY A 58 -17.43 -5.48 8.24
N VAL A 59 -16.67 -5.63 9.31
CA VAL A 59 -16.59 -6.91 10.04
C VAL A 59 -17.85 -7.08 10.90
N GLU A 60 -18.44 -8.27 10.87
CA GLU A 60 -19.60 -8.62 11.67
C GLU A 60 -19.52 -10.08 12.15
N SER A 61 -20.34 -10.42 13.13
CA SER A 61 -20.54 -11.81 13.55
C SER A 61 -21.40 -12.57 12.54
N TRP A 62 -21.20 -13.88 12.41
CA TRP A 62 -22.06 -14.73 11.59
C TRP A 62 -22.24 -16.10 12.25
N GLN A 63 -23.36 -16.75 11.92
CA GLN A 63 -23.68 -18.07 12.48
C GLN A 63 -22.98 -19.17 11.66
N THR A 64 -22.29 -20.07 12.36
CA THR A 64 -21.70 -21.30 11.82
C THR A 64 -21.72 -22.40 12.88
N ASN A 65 -21.18 -23.59 12.54
CA ASN A 65 -20.95 -24.65 13.51
C ASN A 65 -19.83 -24.33 14.52
N ASP A 66 -18.98 -23.34 14.21
CA ASP A 66 -18.01 -22.81 15.16
C ASP A 66 -18.68 -21.68 15.97
N PRO A 67 -18.88 -21.85 17.30
CA PRO A 67 -19.56 -20.85 18.12
C PRO A 67 -18.80 -19.52 18.20
N ASP A 68 -17.49 -19.48 17.93
CA ASP A 68 -16.70 -18.26 18.05
C ASP A 68 -17.02 -17.24 16.94
N THR A 69 -17.51 -17.66 15.79
CA THR A 69 -17.91 -16.73 14.71
C THR A 69 -19.10 -15.85 15.11
N SER A 70 -19.92 -16.32 16.05
CA SER A 70 -21.05 -15.56 16.59
C SER A 70 -20.64 -14.53 17.65
N ARG A 71 -19.41 -14.61 18.18
CA ARG A 71 -18.90 -13.78 19.29
C ARG A 71 -18.11 -12.55 18.83
N ILE A 72 -17.95 -12.37 17.52
CA ILE A 72 -17.22 -11.25 16.94
C ILE A 72 -17.96 -9.94 17.23
N TRP A 73 -17.37 -9.12 18.11
CA TRP A 73 -17.94 -7.86 18.57
C TRP A 73 -17.27 -6.62 17.96
N TRP A 74 -16.07 -6.76 17.39
CA TRP A 74 -15.46 -5.65 16.64
C TRP A 74 -16.15 -5.46 15.29
N ARG A 75 -16.10 -4.22 14.80
CA ARG A 75 -16.78 -3.80 13.55
C ARG A 75 -15.85 -3.19 12.52
N ASP A 76 -14.63 -2.85 12.95
CA ASP A 76 -13.69 -2.11 12.12
C ASP A 76 -12.61 -3.04 11.56
N GLY A 77 -12.63 -3.25 10.24
CA GLY A 77 -11.57 -3.96 9.51
C GLY A 77 -10.41 -3.06 9.06
N GLY A 78 -10.51 -1.74 9.34
CA GLY A 78 -9.59 -0.67 8.92
C GLY A 78 -9.52 -0.45 7.41
N VAL A 79 -8.50 0.30 6.96
CA VAL A 79 -8.38 0.72 5.55
C VAL A 79 -7.02 0.38 4.96
N HIS A 80 -7.01 -0.14 3.74
CA HIS A 80 -5.79 -0.67 3.11
C HIS A 80 -4.93 0.44 2.48
N GLN A 81 -4.18 1.22 3.27
CA GLN A 81 -3.44 2.38 2.75
C GLN A 81 -2.42 2.04 1.64
N ASN A 82 -1.76 0.87 1.70
CA ASN A 82 -0.64 0.52 0.83
C ASN A 82 -0.99 0.50 -0.66
N ILE A 83 -2.27 0.24 -0.99
CA ILE A 83 -2.73 0.19 -2.39
C ILE A 83 -2.70 1.56 -3.06
N THR A 84 -2.59 2.63 -2.27
CA THR A 84 -2.50 4.01 -2.76
C THR A 84 -1.07 4.50 -2.95
N HIS A 85 -0.07 3.72 -2.53
CA HIS A 85 1.34 4.10 -2.64
C HIS A 85 1.86 3.82 -4.06
N ALA A 86 2.51 4.83 -4.65
CA ALA A 86 3.25 4.64 -5.89
C ALA A 86 4.50 3.78 -5.66
N THR A 87 4.89 3.00 -6.67
CA THR A 87 6.07 2.13 -6.59
C THR A 87 7.37 2.93 -6.62
N ASN A 88 8.12 2.91 -5.52
CA ASN A 88 9.40 3.60 -5.37
C ASN A 88 10.52 2.60 -5.02
N PRO A 89 11.11 1.88 -5.99
CA PRO A 89 12.16 0.91 -5.71
C PRO A 89 13.50 1.62 -5.43
N ASP A 90 14.18 1.22 -4.37
CA ASP A 90 15.58 1.58 -4.15
C ASP A 90 16.44 1.03 -5.31
N PRO A 91 17.22 1.85 -6.04
CA PRO A 91 17.95 1.41 -7.23
C PRO A 91 18.98 0.32 -6.95
N ILE A 92 19.52 0.27 -5.72
CA ILE A 92 20.53 -0.69 -5.33
C ILE A 92 19.88 -2.01 -4.92
N SER A 93 19.01 -2.03 -3.92
CA SER A 93 18.41 -3.25 -3.39
C SER A 93 17.25 -3.77 -4.22
N GLY A 94 16.47 -2.88 -4.82
CA GLY A 94 15.15 -3.16 -5.40
C GLY A 94 14.03 -3.17 -4.36
N ALA A 95 14.31 -2.90 -3.08
CA ALA A 95 13.29 -2.83 -2.03
C ALA A 95 12.39 -1.60 -2.22
N HIS A 96 11.12 -1.72 -1.84
CA HIS A 96 10.19 -0.60 -1.93
C HIS A 96 10.41 0.41 -0.79
N CYS A 97 10.49 1.70 -1.13
CA CYS A 97 10.54 2.80 -0.18
C CYS A 97 9.12 3.14 0.33
N TRP A 98 8.79 2.67 1.53
CA TRP A 98 7.44 2.79 2.11
C TRP A 98 7.07 4.17 2.66
N LEU A 99 8.05 5.03 2.96
CA LEU A 99 7.78 6.36 3.47
C LEU A 99 7.41 7.30 2.33
N GLN A 100 6.20 7.84 2.37
CA GLN A 100 5.61 8.64 1.30
C GLN A 100 5.32 10.06 1.79
N LYS A 101 5.47 11.04 0.90
CA LYS A 101 4.95 12.39 1.14
C LYS A 101 3.44 12.37 0.89
N VAL A 102 2.67 12.81 1.87
CA VAL A 102 1.20 12.82 1.82
C VAL A 102 0.63 14.21 2.07
N SER A 103 -0.63 14.40 1.68
CA SER A 103 -1.47 15.56 2.03
C SER A 103 -2.76 15.05 2.66
N ILE A 104 -3.28 15.76 3.66
CA ILE A 104 -4.49 15.38 4.40
C ILE A 104 -5.53 16.48 4.25
N SER A 105 -6.77 16.08 4.06
CA SER A 105 -7.95 16.96 4.08
C SER A 105 -9.08 16.27 4.86
N LYS A 106 -10.09 17.06 5.27
CA LYS A 106 -11.36 16.48 5.70
C LYS A 106 -12.03 15.81 4.49
N PRO A 107 -12.76 14.70 4.68
CA PRO A 107 -13.47 14.05 3.59
C PRO A 107 -14.57 14.96 3.02
N GLY A 108 -14.79 14.86 1.72
CA GLY A 108 -15.91 15.49 1.01
C GLY A 108 -17.25 14.78 1.28
N PRO A 109 -18.38 15.31 0.76
CA PRO A 109 -19.71 14.75 1.00
C PRO A 109 -19.95 13.33 0.49
N ASN A 110 -19.11 12.85 -0.45
CA ASN A 110 -19.22 11.53 -1.10
C ASN A 110 -17.97 10.66 -0.85
N GLU A 111 -17.25 10.95 0.24
CA GLU A 111 -16.05 10.23 0.66
C GLU A 111 -16.34 9.56 2.00
N ASP A 112 -16.68 8.26 1.93
CA ASP A 112 -17.03 7.48 3.10
C ASP A 112 -15.81 6.78 3.71
N TYR A 113 -15.86 6.51 5.01
CA TYR A 113 -14.81 5.74 5.68
C TYR A 113 -14.55 4.41 4.98
N GLY A 114 -13.28 4.11 4.70
CA GLY A 114 -12.89 2.91 3.97
C GLY A 114 -12.88 3.06 2.45
N ASP A 115 -13.29 4.21 1.90
CA ASP A 115 -13.12 4.50 0.48
C ASP A 115 -11.64 4.63 0.11
N ILE A 116 -11.31 4.04 -1.02
CA ILE A 116 -9.98 4.09 -1.62
C ILE A 116 -10.14 4.47 -3.09
N PHE A 117 -9.29 5.39 -3.54
CA PHE A 117 -9.18 5.76 -4.94
C PHE A 117 -7.73 5.69 -5.41
N VAL A 118 -7.52 5.04 -6.56
CA VAL A 118 -6.21 4.83 -7.17
C VAL A 118 -6.25 5.22 -8.64
N ASP A 119 -5.19 5.87 -9.10
CA ASP A 119 -4.93 6.17 -10.50
C ASP A 119 -3.63 5.46 -10.90
N THR A 120 -3.75 4.39 -11.69
CA THR A 120 -2.61 3.56 -12.09
C THR A 120 -1.69 4.27 -13.07
N ASN A 121 -2.22 5.19 -13.88
CA ASN A 121 -1.42 5.99 -14.81
C ASN A 121 -0.50 6.93 -14.04
N ARG A 122 -1.06 7.65 -13.06
CA ARG A 122 -0.26 8.51 -12.16
C ARG A 122 0.77 7.73 -11.35
N SER A 123 0.41 6.53 -10.87
CA SER A 123 1.36 5.64 -10.19
C SER A 123 2.54 5.27 -11.09
N PHE A 124 2.26 4.92 -12.36
CA PHE A 124 3.30 4.55 -13.32
C PHE A 124 4.15 5.74 -13.78
N GLU A 125 3.55 6.92 -13.96
CA GLU A 125 4.27 8.17 -14.22
C GLU A 125 5.22 8.50 -13.06
N HIS A 126 4.75 8.36 -11.82
CA HIS A 126 5.59 8.57 -10.64
C HIS A 126 6.75 7.57 -10.61
N PHE A 127 6.49 6.29 -10.87
CA PHE A 127 7.53 5.25 -10.95
C PHE A 127 8.60 5.59 -12.00
N LYS A 128 8.21 6.04 -13.20
CA LYS A 128 9.17 6.48 -14.24
C LYS A 128 10.02 7.64 -13.75
N LYS A 129 9.38 8.66 -13.16
CA LYS A 129 10.07 9.83 -12.60
C LYS A 129 11.04 9.45 -11.49
N TRP A 130 10.64 8.52 -10.61
CA TRP A 130 11.47 7.98 -9.55
C TRP A 130 12.72 7.29 -10.11
N ASN A 131 12.57 6.45 -11.14
CA ASN A 131 13.72 5.80 -11.78
C ASN A 131 14.66 6.79 -12.45
N GLU A 132 14.15 7.84 -13.10
CA GLU A 132 15.01 8.90 -13.66
C GLU A 132 15.77 9.64 -12.56
N TRP A 133 15.11 9.94 -11.44
CA TRP A 133 15.72 10.56 -10.29
C TRP A 133 16.79 9.70 -9.63
N ALA A 134 16.56 8.39 -9.54
CA ALA A 134 17.53 7.43 -9.07
C ALA A 134 18.73 7.37 -10.01
N LYS A 135 18.49 7.19 -11.32
CA LYS A 135 19.53 7.15 -12.36
C LYS A 135 20.38 8.43 -12.41
N LYS A 136 19.77 9.60 -12.23
CA LYS A 136 20.52 10.88 -12.22
C LYS A 136 21.42 11.06 -10.99
N ARG A 137 21.16 10.30 -9.91
CA ARG A 137 21.88 10.40 -8.63
C ARG A 137 22.73 9.16 -8.33
N GLU A 138 22.63 8.13 -9.15
CA GLU A 138 23.37 6.90 -8.92
C GLU A 138 24.87 7.15 -9.04
N THR A 139 25.61 6.47 -8.19
CA THR A 139 27.07 6.44 -8.26
C THR A 139 27.49 4.98 -8.30
N HIS A 140 28.53 4.70 -9.06
CA HIS A 140 29.04 3.35 -9.26
C HIS A 140 30.50 3.27 -8.80
N PRO A 141 30.76 3.27 -7.48
CA PRO A 141 32.10 3.06 -6.97
C PRO A 141 32.72 1.80 -7.58
N ASN A 142 33.95 1.91 -8.09
CA ASN A 142 34.67 0.82 -8.74
C ASN A 142 33.94 0.22 -9.98
N GLY A 143 33.05 0.99 -10.62
CA GLY A 143 32.30 0.52 -11.79
C GLY A 143 31.23 -0.53 -11.47
N LEU A 144 30.89 -0.73 -10.20
CA LEU A 144 29.90 -1.71 -9.78
C LEU A 144 28.48 -1.16 -9.98
N ARG A 145 27.63 -1.93 -10.67
CA ARG A 145 26.17 -1.72 -10.72
C ARG A 145 25.59 -1.74 -9.31
N ARG A 146 26.09 -2.64 -8.45
CA ARG A 146 25.65 -2.87 -7.06
C ARG A 146 26.78 -3.46 -6.20
N PRO A 147 26.74 -3.32 -4.86
CA PRO A 147 27.76 -3.89 -3.97
C PRO A 147 27.81 -5.44 -4.00
N LEU A 148 29.02 -6.01 -4.01
CA LEU A 148 29.25 -7.46 -4.05
C LEU A 148 28.80 -8.20 -2.78
N TRP A 149 28.76 -7.51 -1.64
CA TRP A 149 28.37 -8.09 -0.35
C TRP A 149 26.84 -8.18 -0.17
N MET A 150 26.06 -7.60 -1.08
CA MET A 150 24.60 -7.67 -1.01
C MET A 150 24.09 -8.99 -1.58
N ALA A 151 23.69 -9.91 -0.69
CA ALA A 151 23.19 -11.23 -1.08
C ALA A 151 21.92 -11.18 -1.93
N ARG A 152 21.79 -12.11 -2.88
CA ARG A 152 20.58 -12.26 -3.72
C ARG A 152 20.20 -13.71 -4.00
N PRO A 153 18.89 -14.00 -4.13
CA PRO A 153 18.44 -15.17 -4.85
C PRO A 153 19.03 -15.15 -6.27
N LEU A 154 19.62 -16.26 -6.70
CA LEU A 154 20.23 -16.41 -8.02
C LEU A 154 21.31 -15.34 -8.30
N THR A 155 22.30 -15.25 -7.41
CA THR A 155 23.42 -14.29 -7.52
C THR A 155 24.14 -14.48 -8.87
N PRO A 156 24.29 -13.42 -9.69
CA PRO A 156 24.92 -13.54 -11.01
C PRO A 156 26.43 -13.76 -10.90
N GLN A 157 27.08 -14.11 -12.01
CA GLN A 157 28.54 -14.19 -12.08
C GLN A 157 29.18 -12.83 -11.74
N LYS A 158 30.37 -12.83 -11.12
CA LYS A 158 31.00 -11.62 -10.57
C LYS A 158 31.23 -10.53 -11.62
N ASP A 159 31.55 -10.89 -12.85
CA ASP A 159 31.75 -9.99 -13.98
C ASP A 159 30.47 -9.21 -14.36
N GLN A 160 29.28 -9.80 -14.12
CA GLN A 160 27.99 -9.16 -14.40
C GLN A 160 27.64 -8.05 -13.40
N PHE A 161 28.37 -7.92 -12.30
CA PHE A 161 28.20 -6.81 -11.35
C PHE A 161 28.80 -5.51 -11.86
N TYR A 162 29.66 -5.54 -12.87
CA TYR A 162 30.32 -4.34 -13.39
C TYR A 162 29.54 -3.72 -14.55
N LEU A 163 29.59 -2.40 -14.64
CA LEU A 163 29.16 -1.67 -15.82
C LEU A 163 30.07 -2.04 -17.00
N LYS A 164 29.47 -2.16 -18.17
CA LYS A 164 30.19 -2.33 -19.43
C LYS A 164 30.19 -0.99 -20.15
#